data_AF-A0A5N6XC31-F1
#
_entry.id   AF-A0A5N6XC31-F1
#
_cell.length_a   1.000
_cell.length_b   1.000
_cell.length_c   1.000
_cell.angle_alpha   90.00
_cell.angle_beta   90.00
_cell.angle_gamma   90.00
#
_symmetry.space_group_name_H-M   'P 1'
#
loop_
_entity.id
_entity.type
_entity.pdbx_description
1 polymer ?
#
loop_
_entity_poly.entity_id
_entity_poly.type
_entity_poly.pdbx_seq_one_letter_code
_entity_poly.pdbx_strand_id
1 'polypeptide(L)'
;MSDAVRPSKESFESVLHRSWHTWSSFRDAHDGRSTLPTHCIDLRNILGQTPGFLAANALPDGLLSFGCFEEGEGSGPYDLFAKGKSTWKTSNGTCDTKPRTIPKQLLLATQIPAKIEFSVDAPFEAWPKIEDIYHETEANHITASFLVWAYILSARWAELLDRSTNHHCRIEYSNKTNHVILEEFKEYAEIVVADGFDEAKVFWWNAILAGNSGWKITTEYNQKTYLSPWSISIQDRQFASPRQITADGHFTPPLSFTAFQYLVRFCSHHQLYSQCLAAVSAALYIPLLSGRLASLPIPKLFANAWLNPAFSVINPILENGNLLAPLWLGAIMTGIARSELRDIRNGLTAIDLHAAAWTGTTNSFITLKPGVAQEHTIRREDECRLLFITASDGYTRHSDTDLAVREHAHCGCHCFEYHAWDWCLTNGEIEDPGLKLTPSVGEVLQIGEGLELPPNIPCDDSLSAGETRSIFQWLRMSGYPASERAIYQHEWNGRWKF
;
A
#
# COMPACT_ATOMS: atom_id res chain seq x y z
N MET A 1 21.87 -19.52 35.12
CA MET A 1 21.10 -19.94 33.95
C MET A 1 20.96 -18.72 33.05
N SER A 2 21.16 -18.89 31.74
CA SER A 2 20.81 -17.83 30.79
C SER A 2 19.32 -17.53 30.91
N ASP A 3 18.95 -16.27 30.77
CA ASP A 3 17.54 -15.87 30.67
C ASP A 3 16.90 -16.65 29.50
N ALA A 4 15.75 -17.28 29.74
CA ALA A 4 15.10 -18.13 28.74
C ALA A 4 14.38 -17.32 27.65
N VAL A 5 14.24 -16.01 27.87
CA VAL A 5 13.49 -15.08 27.03
C VAL A 5 14.41 -14.00 26.49
N ARG A 6 15.21 -13.35 27.36
CA ARG A 6 16.11 -12.29 26.93
C ARG A 6 17.34 -12.85 26.20
N PRO A 7 17.79 -12.21 25.10
CA PRO A 7 19.06 -12.54 24.47
C PRO A 7 20.23 -12.29 25.45
N SER A 8 21.36 -12.96 25.22
CA SER A 8 22.59 -12.61 25.94
C SER A 8 22.99 -11.17 25.61
N LYS A 9 23.69 -10.51 26.55
CA LYS A 9 24.21 -9.15 26.33
C LYS A 9 25.01 -9.05 25.03
N GLU A 10 25.89 -10.03 24.77
CA GLU A 10 26.68 -10.12 23.54
C GLU A 10 25.81 -10.24 22.28
N SER A 11 24.77 -11.07 22.32
CA SER A 11 23.85 -11.23 21.18
C SER A 11 23.06 -9.95 20.91
N PHE A 12 22.58 -9.31 21.98
CA PHE A 12 21.88 -8.04 21.91
C PHE A 12 22.77 -6.93 21.33
N GLU A 13 23.98 -6.77 21.85
CA GLU A 13 24.95 -5.78 21.36
C GLU A 13 25.35 -6.04 19.91
N SER A 14 25.50 -7.31 19.51
CA SER A 14 25.79 -7.68 18.12
C SER A 14 24.66 -7.27 17.16
N VAL A 15 23.40 -7.53 17.54
CA VAL A 15 22.22 -7.13 16.73
C VAL A 15 22.09 -5.62 16.69
N LEU A 16 22.28 -4.93 17.83
CA LEU A 16 22.22 -3.47 17.91
C LEU A 16 23.30 -2.83 17.03
N HIS A 17 24.53 -3.33 17.09
CA HIS A 17 25.64 -2.85 16.25
C HIS A 17 25.33 -3.04 14.76
N ARG A 18 24.86 -4.23 14.38
CA ARG A 18 24.51 -4.52 12.99
C ARG A 18 23.37 -3.64 12.50
N SER A 19 22.31 -3.48 13.31
CA SER A 19 21.17 -2.62 13.00
C SER A 19 21.62 -1.17 12.85
N TRP A 20 22.35 -0.64 13.83
CA TRP A 20 22.87 0.73 13.80
C TRP A 20 23.73 0.99 12.57
N HIS A 21 24.68 0.10 12.28
CA HIS A 21 25.54 0.20 11.12
C HIS A 21 24.74 0.19 9.82
N THR A 22 23.77 -0.71 9.71
CA THR A 22 22.86 -0.79 8.55
C THR A 22 22.08 0.51 8.38
N TRP A 23 21.35 0.98 9.41
CA TRP A 23 20.53 2.19 9.32
C TRP A 23 21.35 3.48 9.19
N SER A 24 22.52 3.55 9.84
CA SER A 24 23.42 4.70 9.71
C SER A 24 24.06 4.75 8.33
N SER A 25 24.40 3.61 7.73
CA SER A 25 24.91 3.57 6.36
C SER A 25 23.91 4.20 5.38
N PHE A 26 22.60 3.99 5.57
CA PHE A 26 21.58 4.64 4.75
C PHE A 26 21.39 6.13 5.07
N ARG A 27 21.61 6.53 6.32
CA ARG A 27 21.58 7.96 6.67
C ARG A 27 22.77 8.70 6.09
N ASP A 28 23.94 8.07 6.12
CA ASP A 28 25.21 8.69 5.79
C ASP A 28 25.54 8.57 4.28
N ALA A 29 24.92 7.63 3.56
CA ALA A 29 24.91 7.58 2.09
C ALA A 29 24.02 8.67 1.45
N HIS A 30 23.34 9.48 2.28
CA HIS A 30 22.80 10.76 1.86
C HIS A 30 23.94 11.71 1.46
N ASP A 31 24.29 11.70 0.17
CA ASP A 31 25.32 12.53 -0.47
C ASP A 31 25.04 14.06 -0.43
N GLY A 32 24.05 14.53 0.33
CA GLY A 32 23.58 15.92 0.27
C GLY A 32 22.93 16.30 -1.07
N ARG A 33 22.61 15.31 -1.91
CA ARG A 33 21.95 15.50 -3.21
C ARG A 33 20.49 15.95 -3.01
N SER A 34 20.06 16.89 -3.83
CA SER A 34 18.70 17.45 -3.88
C SER A 34 17.75 16.72 -4.85
N THR A 35 18.15 15.53 -5.30
CA THR A 35 17.47 14.73 -6.34
C THR A 35 17.04 13.38 -5.79
N LEU A 36 15.94 12.83 -6.31
CA LEU A 36 15.44 11.51 -5.92
C LEU A 36 16.03 10.39 -6.79
N PRO A 37 16.36 9.21 -6.23
CA PRO A 37 16.77 8.05 -7.01
C PRO A 37 15.71 7.61 -8.03
N THR A 38 16.15 7.10 -9.18
CA THR A 38 15.27 6.64 -10.29
C THR A 38 14.24 5.59 -9.88
N HIS A 39 14.60 4.68 -9.00
CA HIS A 39 13.70 3.61 -8.54
C HIS A 39 12.52 4.14 -7.69
N CYS A 40 12.54 5.40 -7.24
CA CYS A 40 11.41 6.03 -6.52
C CYS A 40 10.16 6.21 -7.39
N ILE A 41 10.31 6.17 -8.71
CA ILE A 41 9.20 6.29 -9.66
C ILE A 41 8.95 5.00 -10.44
N ASP A 42 9.68 3.92 -10.16
CA ASP A 42 9.52 2.63 -10.83
C ASP A 42 8.41 1.77 -10.18
N LEU A 43 7.17 2.04 -10.58
CA LEU A 43 6.00 1.32 -10.10
C LEU A 43 5.89 -0.14 -10.57
N ARG A 44 6.65 -0.52 -11.60
CA ARG A 44 6.54 -1.86 -12.19
C ARG A 44 6.99 -2.94 -11.20
N ASN A 45 7.98 -2.59 -10.38
CA ASN A 45 8.60 -3.51 -9.45
C ASN A 45 7.81 -3.72 -8.16
N ILE A 46 6.74 -2.94 -7.93
CA ILE A 46 5.84 -3.12 -6.77
C ILE A 46 4.90 -4.31 -6.96
N LEU A 47 4.64 -4.75 -8.19
CA LEU A 47 3.65 -5.80 -8.47
C LEU A 47 4.32 -7.18 -8.50
N GLY A 48 4.18 -7.90 -7.39
CA GLY A 48 4.45 -9.34 -7.24
C GLY A 48 3.28 -10.17 -7.76
N GLN A 49 2.72 -11.07 -6.94
CA GLN A 49 1.57 -11.92 -7.31
C GLN A 49 0.22 -11.23 -7.08
N THR A 50 0.04 -10.02 -7.61
CA THR A 50 -1.15 -9.20 -7.35
C THR A 50 -2.35 -9.63 -8.21
N PRO A 51 -3.52 -9.94 -7.62
CA PRO A 51 -4.73 -10.25 -8.39
C PRO A 51 -5.22 -9.04 -9.18
N GLY A 52 -5.84 -9.29 -10.32
CA GLY A 52 -6.52 -8.24 -11.08
C GLY A 52 -7.76 -7.76 -10.32
N PHE A 53 -7.96 -6.45 -10.24
CA PHE A 53 -9.18 -5.89 -9.64
C PHE A 53 -10.43 -6.47 -10.33
N LEU A 54 -11.35 -7.03 -9.53
CA LEU A 54 -12.56 -7.70 -10.03
C LEU A 54 -12.28 -8.77 -11.09
N ALA A 55 -11.24 -9.58 -10.86
CA ALA A 55 -10.82 -10.68 -11.74
C ALA A 55 -10.52 -10.24 -13.19
N ALA A 56 -10.13 -8.97 -13.38
CA ALA A 56 -9.89 -8.40 -14.71
C ALA A 56 -8.88 -9.19 -15.57
N ASN A 57 -7.93 -9.87 -14.91
CA ASN A 57 -6.89 -10.66 -15.58
C ASN A 57 -7.27 -12.14 -15.75
N ALA A 58 -8.21 -12.66 -14.95
CA ALA A 58 -8.56 -14.07 -14.92
C ALA A 58 -9.65 -14.44 -15.93
N LEU A 59 -10.59 -13.53 -16.19
CA LEU A 59 -11.69 -13.74 -17.14
C LEU A 59 -11.96 -12.43 -17.91
N PRO A 60 -11.78 -12.40 -19.24
CA PRO A 60 -12.07 -11.21 -20.04
C PRO A 60 -13.57 -11.05 -20.35
N ASP A 61 -14.33 -12.14 -20.53
CA ASP A 61 -15.69 -12.08 -21.06
C ASP A 61 -16.71 -12.77 -20.12
N GLY A 62 -17.64 -11.98 -19.59
CA GLY A 62 -18.76 -12.46 -18.76
C GLY A 62 -19.23 -11.43 -17.74
N LEU A 63 -20.55 -11.35 -17.55
CA LEU A 63 -21.16 -10.57 -16.45
C LEU A 63 -21.01 -11.36 -15.14
N LEU A 64 -20.49 -10.71 -14.09
CA LEU A 64 -20.19 -11.35 -12.81
C LEU A 64 -21.00 -10.74 -11.65
N SER A 65 -21.54 -11.59 -10.79
CA SER A 65 -22.24 -11.13 -9.59
C SER A 65 -21.31 -11.29 -8.39
N PHE A 66 -20.55 -10.24 -8.05
CA PHE A 66 -19.60 -10.30 -6.94
C PHE A 66 -20.32 -10.37 -5.59
N GLY A 67 -19.80 -11.19 -4.68
CA GLY A 67 -20.24 -11.24 -3.30
C GLY A 67 -19.76 -10.01 -2.55
N CYS A 68 -20.66 -9.06 -2.30
CA CYS A 68 -20.35 -7.82 -1.60
C CYS A 68 -20.98 -7.79 -0.20
N PHE A 69 -20.46 -6.94 0.68
CA PHE A 69 -21.12 -6.56 1.92
C PHE A 69 -20.85 -5.09 2.24
N GLU A 70 -21.78 -4.49 2.97
CA GLU A 70 -21.72 -3.10 3.40
C GLU A 70 -21.20 -3.06 4.84
N GLU A 71 -20.25 -2.19 5.12
CA GLU A 71 -19.76 -1.90 6.46
C GLU A 71 -20.10 -0.46 6.84
N GLY A 72 -20.69 -0.29 8.03
CA GLY A 72 -21.11 1.00 8.56
C GLY A 72 -22.12 0.83 9.69
N GLU A 73 -22.19 1.80 10.60
CA GLU A 73 -23.09 1.78 11.75
C GLU A 73 -24.29 2.74 11.58
N GLY A 74 -25.45 2.32 12.11
CA GLY A 74 -26.64 3.16 12.18
C GLY A 74 -27.12 3.60 10.79
N SER A 75 -27.32 4.91 10.61
CA SER A 75 -27.68 5.53 9.33
C SER A 75 -26.49 6.16 8.61
N GLY A 76 -25.27 5.90 9.08
CA GLY A 76 -24.04 6.57 8.64
C GLY A 76 -23.60 6.15 7.25
N PRO A 77 -22.57 6.83 6.70
CA PRO A 77 -22.02 6.46 5.40
C PRO A 77 -21.43 5.05 5.46
N TYR A 78 -21.69 4.27 4.41
CA TYR A 78 -21.24 2.89 4.28
C TYR A 78 -20.07 2.79 3.30
N ASP A 79 -19.12 1.93 3.63
CA ASP A 79 -18.15 1.40 2.67
C ASP A 79 -18.65 0.06 2.14
N LEU A 80 -18.46 -0.16 0.84
CA LEU A 80 -18.82 -1.39 0.15
C LEU A 80 -17.56 -2.20 -0.07
N PHE A 81 -17.57 -3.47 0.31
CA PHE A 81 -16.43 -4.36 0.18
C PHE A 81 -16.76 -5.56 -0.69
N ALA A 82 -15.80 -5.97 -1.51
CA ALA A 82 -15.80 -7.24 -2.22
C ALA A 82 -15.21 -8.34 -1.34
N LYS A 83 -15.86 -9.50 -1.32
CA LYS A 83 -15.38 -10.69 -0.62
C LYS A 83 -14.39 -11.45 -1.50
N GLY A 84 -13.32 -11.91 -0.89
CA GLY A 84 -12.46 -12.91 -1.48
C GLY A 84 -11.69 -13.67 -0.41
N LYS A 85 -10.85 -14.57 -0.88
CA LYS A 85 -10.00 -15.38 -0.03
C LYS A 85 -8.72 -15.72 -0.78
N SER A 86 -7.61 -15.81 -0.07
CA SER A 86 -6.36 -16.28 -0.62
C SER A 86 -6.20 -17.77 -0.35
N THR A 87 -5.65 -18.48 -1.32
CA THR A 87 -5.26 -19.88 -1.19
C THR A 87 -3.74 -19.98 -1.06
N TRP A 88 -3.27 -20.79 -0.10
CA TRP A 88 -1.86 -20.93 0.27
C TRP A 88 -1.46 -22.39 0.25
N LYS A 89 -0.36 -22.69 -0.42
CA LYS A 89 0.27 -24.03 -0.39
C LYS A 89 0.97 -24.24 0.95
N THR A 90 0.81 -25.45 1.47
CA THR A 90 1.32 -25.86 2.79
C THR A 90 2.42 -26.93 2.72
N SER A 91 2.66 -27.49 1.52
CA SER A 91 3.66 -28.51 1.25
C SER A 91 4.09 -28.45 -0.21
N ASN A 92 5.40 -28.62 -0.46
CA ASN A 92 6.03 -28.74 -1.77
C ASN A 92 6.53 -30.18 -2.05
N GLY A 93 6.12 -31.15 -1.24
CA GLY A 93 6.57 -32.54 -1.34
C GLY A 93 5.42 -33.54 -1.17
N THR A 94 5.74 -34.71 -0.63
CA THR A 94 4.80 -35.85 -0.53
C THR A 94 3.87 -35.79 0.68
N CYS A 95 3.87 -34.68 1.43
CA CYS A 95 3.01 -34.56 2.61
C CYS A 95 1.61 -34.06 2.23
N ASP A 96 0.58 -34.73 2.76
CA ASP A 96 -0.83 -34.52 2.43
C ASP A 96 -1.49 -33.32 3.15
N THR A 97 -0.71 -32.33 3.59
CA THR A 97 -1.29 -31.13 4.20
C THR A 97 -2.12 -30.38 3.18
N LYS A 98 -3.39 -30.13 3.51
CA LYS A 98 -4.30 -29.39 2.63
C LYS A 98 -3.85 -27.93 2.47
N PRO A 99 -4.10 -27.30 1.31
CA PRO A 99 -3.94 -25.86 1.17
C PRO A 99 -4.75 -25.12 2.22
N ARG A 100 -4.21 -23.99 2.70
CA ARG A 100 -4.91 -23.13 3.65
C ARG A 100 -5.59 -22.00 2.91
N THR A 101 -6.78 -21.63 3.36
CA THR A 101 -7.53 -20.52 2.80
C THR A 101 -7.67 -19.42 3.85
N ILE A 102 -7.39 -18.17 3.49
CA ILE A 102 -7.49 -17.01 4.38
C ILE A 102 -8.47 -16.00 3.76
N PRO A 103 -9.63 -15.74 4.38
CA PRO A 103 -10.56 -14.73 3.88
C PRO A 103 -9.97 -13.32 4.03
N LYS A 104 -10.21 -12.45 3.06
CA LYS A 104 -9.84 -11.04 3.11
C LYS A 104 -10.85 -10.23 2.31
N GLN A 105 -11.12 -9.01 2.78
CA GLN A 105 -12.11 -8.12 2.19
C GLN A 105 -11.35 -6.97 1.51
N LEU A 106 -11.83 -6.56 0.34
CA LEU A 106 -11.22 -5.48 -0.45
C LEU A 106 -12.23 -4.37 -0.64
N LEU A 107 -11.82 -3.12 -0.37
CA LEU A 107 -12.65 -1.95 -0.56
C LEU A 107 -13.06 -1.87 -2.04
N LEU A 108 -14.37 -1.83 -2.28
CA LEU A 108 -14.98 -1.77 -3.60
C LEU A 108 -15.49 -0.37 -3.91
N ALA A 109 -16.17 0.28 -2.98
CA ALA A 109 -16.73 1.62 -3.15
C ALA A 109 -16.92 2.31 -1.81
N THR A 110 -17.04 3.63 -1.79
CA THR A 110 -17.22 4.42 -0.55
C THR A 110 -18.33 5.45 -0.71
N GLN A 111 -18.93 5.90 0.39
CA GLN A 111 -19.85 7.04 0.38
C GLN A 111 -19.19 8.37 0.74
N ILE A 112 -17.96 8.35 1.26
CA ILE A 112 -17.22 9.56 1.62
C ILE A 112 -15.99 9.69 0.70
N PRO A 113 -15.91 10.73 -0.14
CA PRO A 113 -14.70 10.98 -0.91
C PRO A 113 -13.54 11.42 0.00
N ALA A 114 -12.31 11.16 -0.42
CA ALA A 114 -11.14 11.69 0.26
C ALA A 114 -11.14 13.23 0.22
N LYS A 115 -10.68 13.86 1.30
CA LYS A 115 -10.61 15.33 1.37
C LYS A 115 -9.22 15.78 0.99
N ILE A 116 -9.15 16.76 0.08
CA ILE A 116 -7.90 17.34 -0.41
C ILE A 116 -7.88 18.82 -0.05
N GLU A 117 -6.76 19.29 0.47
CA GLU A 117 -6.43 20.71 0.59
C GLU A 117 -5.08 21.01 -0.08
N PHE A 118 -4.84 22.30 -0.33
CA PHE A 118 -3.58 22.77 -0.87
C PHE A 118 -2.84 23.57 0.20
N SER A 119 -1.54 23.31 0.35
CA SER A 119 -0.73 23.98 1.37
C SER A 119 0.69 24.24 0.88
N VAL A 120 1.27 25.36 1.32
CA VAL A 120 2.69 25.67 1.15
C VAL A 120 3.59 24.75 1.97
N ASP A 121 3.09 24.23 3.09
CA ASP A 121 3.81 23.32 3.98
C ASP A 121 3.69 21.84 3.53
N ALA A 122 3.01 21.58 2.41
CA ALA A 122 2.85 20.24 1.89
C ALA A 122 4.20 19.67 1.40
N PRO A 123 4.42 18.35 1.53
CA PRO A 123 5.61 17.70 1.00
C PRO A 123 5.77 17.94 -0.50
N PHE A 124 7.03 18.09 -0.94
CA PHE A 124 7.37 18.33 -2.35
C PHE A 124 6.74 19.60 -2.92
N GLU A 125 6.66 20.68 -2.13
CA GLU A 125 6.29 22.02 -2.63
C GLU A 125 7.15 22.45 -3.83
N ALA A 126 8.45 22.14 -3.78
CA ALA A 126 9.33 22.11 -4.95
C ALA A 126 9.59 20.66 -5.34
N TRP A 127 9.49 20.35 -6.63
CA TRP A 127 9.81 19.01 -7.13
C TRP A 127 11.32 18.79 -7.13
N PRO A 128 11.82 17.80 -6.37
CA PRO A 128 13.21 17.42 -6.50
C PRO A 128 13.35 16.46 -7.67
N LYS A 129 14.03 16.94 -8.70
CA LYS A 129 14.29 16.22 -9.95
C LYS A 129 14.78 14.79 -9.69
N ILE A 130 14.55 13.89 -10.64
CA ILE A 130 15.04 12.50 -10.53
C ILE A 130 16.49 12.39 -11.02
N GLU A 131 17.29 11.56 -10.36
CA GLU A 131 18.64 11.20 -10.81
C GLU A 131 18.60 10.67 -12.25
N ASP A 132 19.61 11.01 -13.06
CA ASP A 132 19.76 10.56 -14.45
C ASP A 132 18.60 10.91 -15.42
N ILE A 133 17.61 11.70 -15.00
CA ILE A 133 16.59 12.28 -15.88
C ILE A 133 16.95 13.73 -16.20
N TYR A 134 17.53 13.92 -17.38
CA TYR A 134 17.90 15.25 -17.89
C TYR A 134 16.69 15.95 -18.53
N HIS A 135 16.65 17.29 -18.42
CA HIS A 135 15.59 18.15 -18.97
C HIS A 135 14.21 18.02 -18.29
N GLU A 136 14.15 17.76 -16.99
CA GLU A 136 12.89 17.93 -16.25
C GLU A 136 12.54 19.42 -16.08
N THR A 137 11.24 19.71 -16.16
CA THR A 137 10.72 21.05 -15.86
C THR A 137 11.04 21.48 -14.42
N GLU A 138 11.12 22.79 -14.21
CA GLU A 138 11.23 23.38 -12.87
C GLU A 138 9.86 23.65 -12.23
N ALA A 139 8.78 23.57 -13.01
CA ALA A 139 7.42 23.75 -12.54
C ALA A 139 6.92 22.50 -11.78
N ASN A 140 6.04 22.71 -10.81
CA ASN A 140 5.46 21.64 -10.01
C ASN A 140 4.00 21.37 -10.45
N HIS A 141 3.83 20.24 -11.14
CA HIS A 141 2.59 19.71 -11.69
C HIS A 141 2.10 18.43 -11.01
N ILE A 142 2.66 18.08 -9.85
CA ILE A 142 2.26 16.92 -9.06
C ILE A 142 0.76 16.96 -8.76
N THR A 143 0.28 18.10 -8.28
CA THR A 143 -1.12 18.23 -7.85
C THR A 143 -2.08 18.06 -9.01
N ALA A 144 -1.84 18.72 -10.15
CA ALA A 144 -2.65 18.54 -11.33
C ALA A 144 -2.63 17.07 -11.82
N SER A 145 -1.45 16.45 -11.85
CA SER A 145 -1.29 15.05 -12.24
C SER A 145 -2.03 14.10 -11.29
N PHE A 146 -2.00 14.38 -9.98
CA PHE A 146 -2.72 13.60 -8.96
C PHE A 146 -4.23 13.66 -9.18
N LEU A 147 -4.78 14.85 -9.45
CA LEU A 147 -6.22 15.01 -9.73
C LEU A 147 -6.64 14.24 -10.99
N VAL A 148 -5.80 14.26 -12.03
CA VAL A 148 -6.04 13.50 -13.26
C VAL A 148 -5.97 12.00 -13.00
N TRP A 149 -5.01 11.52 -12.21
CA TRP A 149 -4.93 10.11 -11.81
C TRP A 149 -6.12 9.67 -10.97
N ALA A 150 -6.61 10.50 -10.04
CA ALA A 150 -7.81 10.22 -9.27
C ALA A 150 -9.02 9.98 -10.19
N TYR A 151 -9.15 10.76 -11.27
CA TYR A 151 -10.17 10.54 -12.30
C TYR A 151 -9.92 9.27 -13.11
N ILE A 152 -8.70 9.06 -13.64
CA ILE A 152 -8.38 7.89 -14.46
C ILE A 152 -8.65 6.60 -13.70
N LEU A 153 -8.23 6.52 -12.43
CA LEU A 153 -8.46 5.36 -11.56
C LEU A 153 -9.96 5.19 -11.26
N SER A 154 -10.70 6.28 -11.06
CA SER A 154 -12.15 6.24 -10.88
C SER A 154 -12.90 5.79 -12.14
N ALA A 155 -12.48 6.25 -13.32
CA ALA A 155 -13.06 5.82 -14.59
C ALA A 155 -12.75 4.34 -14.85
N ARG A 156 -11.51 3.91 -14.55
CA ARG A 156 -11.10 2.52 -14.71
C ARG A 156 -11.85 1.59 -13.75
N TRP A 157 -12.06 2.05 -12.52
CA TRP A 157 -12.91 1.38 -11.54
C TRP A 157 -14.32 1.16 -12.08
N ALA A 158 -14.95 2.20 -12.64
CA ALA A 158 -16.29 2.10 -13.21
C ALA A 158 -16.34 1.11 -14.38
N GLU A 159 -15.39 1.19 -15.33
CA GLU A 159 -15.30 0.26 -16.46
C GLU A 159 -15.18 -1.20 -16.03
N LEU A 160 -14.42 -1.48 -14.97
CA LEU A 160 -14.24 -2.83 -14.45
C LEU A 160 -15.45 -3.31 -13.65
N LEU A 161 -16.07 -2.42 -12.88
CA LEU A 161 -17.23 -2.73 -12.05
C LEU A 161 -18.54 -2.85 -12.85
N ASP A 162 -18.66 -2.15 -13.98
CA ASP A 162 -19.84 -2.25 -14.86
C ASP A 162 -20.00 -3.64 -15.51
N ARG A 163 -18.95 -4.47 -15.43
CA ARG A 163 -19.04 -5.90 -15.73
C ARG A 163 -19.87 -6.68 -14.70
N SER A 164 -20.26 -6.04 -13.60
CA SER A 164 -21.04 -6.68 -12.56
C SER A 164 -22.54 -6.50 -12.77
N THR A 165 -23.31 -7.59 -12.62
CA THR A 165 -24.78 -7.53 -12.77
C THR A 165 -25.48 -6.72 -11.67
N ASN A 166 -24.82 -6.51 -10.54
CA ASN A 166 -25.41 -5.91 -9.35
C ASN A 166 -25.05 -4.43 -9.19
N HIS A 167 -24.26 -3.92 -10.13
CA HIS A 167 -23.70 -2.58 -10.10
C HIS A 167 -24.05 -1.88 -11.40
N HIS A 168 -24.41 -0.61 -11.31
CA HIS A 168 -24.67 0.22 -12.48
C HIS A 168 -23.81 1.47 -12.38
N CYS A 169 -22.76 1.53 -13.18
CA CYS A 169 -21.79 2.60 -13.11
C CYS A 169 -22.24 3.80 -13.95
N ARG A 170 -22.00 5.01 -13.45
CA ARG A 170 -22.23 6.26 -14.18
C ARG A 170 -21.01 7.16 -14.07
N ILE A 171 -20.59 7.72 -15.20
CA ILE A 171 -19.52 8.70 -15.32
C ILE A 171 -20.15 9.99 -15.84
N GLU A 172 -20.21 11.02 -15.01
CA GLU A 172 -20.97 12.24 -15.31
C GLU A 172 -20.18 13.50 -14.94
N TYR A 173 -20.46 14.59 -15.66
CA TYR A 173 -20.08 15.93 -15.21
C TYR A 173 -21.11 16.43 -14.19
N SER A 174 -20.66 16.84 -13.00
CA SER A 174 -21.53 17.25 -11.89
C SER A 174 -22.32 18.53 -12.18
N ASN A 175 -21.74 19.47 -12.91
CA ASN A 175 -22.37 20.72 -13.34
C ASN A 175 -21.92 21.07 -14.76
N LYS A 176 -22.77 20.80 -15.77
CA LYS A 176 -22.43 20.94 -17.20
C LYS A 176 -22.20 22.38 -17.65
N THR A 177 -22.56 23.37 -16.83
CA THR A 177 -22.59 24.77 -17.24
C THR A 177 -21.67 25.68 -16.44
N ASN A 178 -21.13 25.24 -15.29
CA ASN A 178 -20.27 26.07 -14.44
C ASN A 178 -19.34 25.21 -13.57
N HIS A 179 -18.06 25.14 -13.94
CA HIS A 179 -16.99 24.62 -13.08
C HIS A 179 -16.36 25.77 -12.30
N VAL A 180 -16.19 25.60 -11.00
CA VAL A 180 -15.46 26.58 -10.18
C VAL A 180 -14.04 26.06 -10.02
N ILE A 181 -13.10 26.77 -10.61
CA ILE A 181 -11.67 26.44 -10.59
C ILE A 181 -10.98 27.37 -9.59
N LEU A 182 -10.01 26.85 -8.84
CA LEU A 182 -9.22 27.69 -7.94
C LEU A 182 -8.29 28.62 -8.72
N GLU A 183 -7.96 29.78 -8.16
CA GLU A 183 -7.11 30.76 -8.84
C GLU A 183 -5.75 30.20 -9.22
N GLU A 184 -5.20 29.32 -8.39
CA GLU A 184 -3.91 28.63 -8.57
C GLU A 184 -3.89 27.72 -9.81
N PHE A 185 -5.06 27.36 -10.34
CA PHE A 185 -5.22 26.51 -11.52
C PHE A 185 -5.62 27.29 -12.79
N LYS A 186 -5.79 28.61 -12.72
CA LYS A 186 -6.19 29.42 -13.90
C LYS A 186 -5.18 29.31 -15.05
N GLU A 187 -3.89 29.42 -14.72
CA GLU A 187 -2.80 29.35 -15.70
C GLU A 187 -2.71 27.96 -16.34
N TYR A 188 -3.07 26.88 -15.61
CA TYR A 188 -3.15 25.52 -16.18
C TYR A 188 -4.17 25.41 -17.29
N ALA A 189 -5.36 26.01 -17.11
CA ALA A 189 -6.39 26.00 -18.14
C ALA A 189 -5.93 26.72 -19.42
N GLU A 190 -5.12 27.78 -19.28
CA GLU A 190 -4.56 28.53 -20.41
C GLU A 190 -3.44 27.74 -21.12
N ILE A 191 -2.59 27.04 -20.36
CA ILE A 191 -1.57 26.15 -20.91
C ILE A 191 -2.22 25.04 -21.74
N VAL A 192 -3.27 24.39 -21.23
CA VAL A 192 -3.98 23.34 -21.97
C VAL A 192 -4.62 23.89 -23.25
N VAL A 193 -5.15 25.12 -23.25
CA VAL A 193 -5.63 25.75 -24.50
C VAL A 193 -4.47 26.02 -25.48
N ALA A 194 -3.33 26.50 -24.97
CA ALA A 194 -2.15 26.78 -25.78
C ALA A 194 -1.52 25.53 -26.42
N ASP A 195 -1.65 24.37 -25.78
CA ASP A 195 -1.19 23.06 -26.28
C ASP A 195 -2.01 22.55 -27.48
N GLY A 196 -3.02 23.31 -27.96
CA GLY A 196 -3.84 22.96 -29.12
C GLY A 196 -4.84 21.85 -28.85
N PHE A 197 -5.22 21.64 -27.58
CA PHE A 197 -6.28 20.70 -27.22
C PHE A 197 -7.64 21.17 -27.75
N ASP A 198 -8.48 20.23 -28.19
CA ASP A 198 -9.85 20.53 -28.61
C ASP A 198 -10.72 20.96 -27.42
N GLU A 199 -11.89 21.54 -27.73
CA GLU A 199 -12.80 22.09 -26.73
C GLU A 199 -13.26 21.03 -25.70
N ALA A 200 -13.46 19.78 -26.13
CA ALA A 200 -13.86 18.69 -25.24
C ALA A 200 -12.77 18.32 -24.23
N LYS A 201 -11.49 18.32 -24.66
CA LYS A 201 -10.33 18.08 -23.78
C LYS A 201 -10.13 19.21 -22.79
N VAL A 202 -10.24 20.46 -23.24
CA VAL A 202 -10.17 21.63 -22.38
C VAL A 202 -11.29 21.58 -21.33
N PHE A 203 -12.52 21.26 -21.75
CA PHE A 203 -13.65 21.09 -20.85
C PHE A 203 -13.40 20.00 -19.81
N TRP A 204 -12.91 18.83 -20.23
CA TRP A 204 -12.54 17.75 -19.32
C TRP A 204 -11.48 18.18 -18.30
N TRP A 205 -10.40 18.84 -18.73
CA TRP A 205 -9.34 19.28 -17.82
C TRP A 205 -9.87 20.23 -16.75
N ASN A 206 -10.72 21.18 -17.16
CA ASN A 206 -11.39 22.11 -16.25
C ASN A 206 -12.30 21.39 -15.25
N ALA A 207 -13.02 20.35 -15.67
CA ALA A 207 -13.79 19.51 -14.76
C ALA A 207 -12.90 18.80 -13.73
N ILE A 208 -11.73 18.29 -14.13
CA ILE A 208 -10.77 17.66 -13.21
C ILE A 208 -10.28 18.64 -12.14
N LEU A 209 -9.87 19.84 -12.56
CA LEU A 209 -9.34 20.88 -11.67
C LEU A 209 -10.42 21.42 -10.70
N ALA A 210 -11.70 21.33 -11.09
CA ALA A 210 -12.83 21.67 -10.24
C ALA A 210 -13.20 20.57 -9.20
N GLY A 211 -12.52 19.42 -9.22
CA GLY A 211 -12.70 18.33 -8.27
C GLY A 211 -14.13 17.80 -8.20
N ASN A 212 -14.69 17.68 -6.99
CA ASN A 212 -16.05 17.18 -6.76
C ASN A 212 -17.16 18.03 -7.41
N SER A 213 -16.87 19.27 -7.81
CA SER A 213 -17.82 20.13 -8.53
C SER A 213 -17.77 19.94 -10.05
N GLY A 214 -16.75 19.25 -10.57
CA GLY A 214 -16.55 19.06 -12.00
C GLY A 214 -17.01 17.70 -12.52
N TRP A 215 -16.70 16.63 -11.79
CA TRP A 215 -17.01 15.26 -12.21
C TRP A 215 -17.53 14.42 -11.05
N LYS A 216 -18.26 13.36 -11.38
CA LYS A 216 -18.75 12.36 -10.43
C LYS A 216 -18.77 11.00 -11.10
N ILE A 217 -18.19 10.00 -10.44
CA ILE A 217 -18.18 8.61 -10.89
C ILE A 217 -18.78 7.75 -9.77
N THR A 218 -19.91 7.13 -10.06
CA THR A 218 -20.74 6.43 -9.07
C THR A 218 -21.14 5.05 -9.53
N THR A 219 -21.51 4.21 -8.56
CA THR A 219 -22.28 2.98 -8.79
C THR A 219 -23.52 2.98 -7.90
N GLU A 220 -24.60 2.38 -8.38
CA GLU A 220 -25.74 2.00 -7.55
C GLU A 220 -25.56 0.55 -7.06
N TYR A 221 -25.83 0.30 -5.78
CA TYR A 221 -25.86 -1.02 -5.15
C TYR A 221 -26.84 -1.00 -3.98
N ASN A 222 -27.74 -2.00 -3.87
CA ASN A 222 -28.76 -2.06 -2.81
C ASN A 222 -29.55 -0.74 -2.61
N GLN A 223 -29.94 -0.07 -3.70
CA GLN A 223 -30.66 1.23 -3.68
C GLN A 223 -29.87 2.40 -3.05
N LYS A 224 -28.57 2.20 -2.78
CA LYS A 224 -27.65 3.25 -2.32
C LYS A 224 -26.71 3.63 -3.45
N THR A 225 -26.29 4.88 -3.45
CA THR A 225 -25.25 5.38 -4.36
C THR A 225 -23.91 5.35 -3.63
N TYR A 226 -22.92 4.77 -4.30
CA TYR A 226 -21.52 4.79 -3.87
C TYR A 226 -20.67 5.53 -4.89
N LEU A 227 -19.56 6.06 -4.42
CA LEU A 227 -18.51 6.73 -5.17
C LEU A 227 -17.35 5.75 -5.41
N SER A 228 -16.59 6.02 -6.46
CA SER A 228 -15.26 5.41 -6.64
C SER A 228 -14.41 5.62 -5.38
N PRO A 229 -13.62 4.62 -4.93
CA PRO A 229 -12.64 4.80 -3.85
C PRO A 229 -11.60 5.91 -4.10
N TRP A 230 -11.40 6.29 -5.37
CA TRP A 230 -10.52 7.38 -5.79
C TRP A 230 -11.25 8.73 -5.94
N SER A 231 -12.49 8.83 -5.47
CA SER A 231 -13.23 10.09 -5.49
C SER A 231 -12.64 11.07 -4.47
N ILE A 232 -12.54 12.32 -4.88
CA ILE A 232 -11.92 13.40 -4.10
C ILE A 232 -12.87 14.57 -3.89
N SER A 233 -12.69 15.30 -2.80
CA SER A 233 -13.38 16.55 -2.50
C SER A 233 -12.35 17.60 -2.09
N ILE A 234 -12.25 18.66 -2.89
CA ILE A 234 -11.36 19.79 -2.63
C ILE A 234 -12.02 20.73 -1.61
N GLN A 235 -11.35 20.99 -0.48
CA GLN A 235 -11.89 21.80 0.62
C GLN A 235 -11.61 23.29 0.45
N ASP A 236 -10.48 23.66 -0.13
CA ASP A 236 -10.07 25.06 -0.21
C ASP A 236 -10.88 25.80 -1.29
N ARG A 237 -11.96 26.46 -0.86
CA ARG A 237 -12.81 27.30 -1.71
C ARG A 237 -12.60 28.79 -1.45
N GLN A 238 -11.66 29.16 -0.59
CA GLN A 238 -11.47 30.56 -0.18
C GLN A 238 -10.92 31.41 -1.33
N PHE A 239 -10.27 30.77 -2.31
CA PHE A 239 -9.71 31.36 -3.53
C PHE A 239 -10.37 30.80 -4.80
N ALA A 240 -11.62 30.38 -4.71
CA ALA A 240 -12.35 29.85 -5.85
C ALA A 240 -12.92 31.01 -6.70
N SER A 241 -12.29 31.31 -7.82
CA SER A 241 -12.82 32.29 -8.78
C SER A 241 -13.70 31.56 -9.81
N PRO A 242 -14.98 31.94 -9.97
CA PRO A 242 -15.85 31.29 -10.93
C PRO A 242 -15.41 31.63 -12.36
N ARG A 243 -14.59 30.78 -12.97
CA ARG A 243 -14.44 30.78 -14.43
C ARG A 243 -15.63 30.02 -15.01
N GLN A 244 -16.65 30.75 -15.45
CA GLN A 244 -17.77 30.15 -16.17
C GLN A 244 -17.25 29.60 -17.49
N ILE A 245 -17.16 28.28 -17.59
CA ILE A 245 -16.93 27.59 -18.86
C ILE A 245 -18.29 27.02 -19.25
N THR A 246 -18.99 27.79 -20.07
CA THR A 246 -20.21 27.35 -20.73
C THR A 246 -19.80 26.48 -21.91
N ALA A 247 -20.10 25.17 -21.83
CA ALA A 247 -20.03 24.33 -23.01
C ALA A 247 -21.25 24.62 -23.89
N ASP A 248 -21.01 25.05 -25.13
CA ASP A 248 -22.07 25.15 -26.14
C ASP A 248 -22.46 23.75 -26.69
N GLY A 249 -21.70 22.71 -26.34
CA GLY A 249 -21.89 21.31 -26.76
C GLY A 249 -22.17 20.32 -25.62
N HIS A 250 -22.81 19.20 -25.96
CA HIS A 250 -22.96 18.06 -25.05
C HIS A 250 -21.68 17.21 -25.04
N PHE A 251 -20.72 17.56 -24.19
CA PHE A 251 -19.52 16.74 -23.99
C PHE A 251 -19.80 15.57 -23.03
N THR A 252 -19.26 14.40 -23.36
CA THR A 252 -19.26 13.21 -22.49
C THR A 252 -17.90 13.06 -21.81
N PRO A 253 -17.86 12.77 -20.50
CA PRO A 253 -16.58 12.49 -19.83
C PRO A 253 -15.83 11.34 -20.51
N PRO A 254 -14.50 11.44 -20.70
CA PRO A 254 -13.71 10.40 -21.35
C PRO A 254 -13.57 9.16 -20.47
N LEU A 255 -13.53 7.99 -21.12
CA LEU A 255 -13.13 6.74 -20.46
C LEU A 255 -11.66 6.79 -20.02
N SER A 256 -11.26 5.89 -19.12
CA SER A 256 -9.94 5.85 -18.48
C SER A 256 -8.79 5.83 -19.49
N PHE A 257 -8.91 5.04 -20.56
CA PHE A 257 -7.89 4.94 -21.60
C PHE A 257 -7.72 6.28 -22.35
N THR A 258 -8.82 6.93 -22.72
CA THR A 258 -8.80 8.23 -23.40
C THR A 258 -8.25 9.32 -22.48
N ALA A 259 -8.68 9.35 -21.22
CA ALA A 259 -8.17 10.27 -20.20
C ALA A 259 -6.66 10.08 -19.96
N PHE A 260 -6.19 8.83 -19.93
CA PHE A 260 -4.77 8.52 -19.85
C PHE A 260 -3.99 9.02 -21.07
N GLN A 261 -4.52 8.88 -22.28
CA GLN A 261 -3.90 9.46 -23.49
C GLN A 261 -3.78 10.98 -23.41
N TYR A 262 -4.76 11.66 -22.80
CA TYR A 262 -4.70 13.10 -22.60
C TYR A 262 -3.58 13.48 -21.62
N LEU A 263 -3.49 12.76 -20.49
CA LEU A 263 -2.39 12.94 -19.53
C LEU A 263 -1.02 12.69 -20.16
N VAL A 264 -0.83 11.58 -20.89
CA VAL A 264 0.44 11.26 -21.54
C VAL A 264 0.88 12.33 -22.53
N ARG A 265 -0.05 12.87 -23.32
CA ARG A 265 0.24 13.98 -24.25
C ARG A 265 0.68 15.23 -23.50
N PHE A 266 -0.04 15.61 -22.45
CA PHE A 266 0.32 16.73 -21.60
C PHE A 266 1.70 16.54 -20.96
N CYS A 267 1.95 15.39 -20.33
CA CYS A 267 3.23 15.08 -19.71
C CYS A 267 4.39 15.04 -20.71
N SER A 268 4.15 14.59 -21.94
CA SER A 268 5.18 14.56 -22.99
C SER A 268 5.54 15.97 -23.47
N HIS A 269 4.55 16.86 -23.59
CA HIS A 269 4.77 18.24 -24.01
C HIS A 269 5.54 19.04 -22.94
N HIS A 270 5.19 18.84 -21.66
CA HIS A 270 5.74 19.59 -20.53
C HIS A 270 6.87 18.87 -19.77
N GLN A 271 7.35 17.73 -20.29
CA GLN A 271 8.45 16.94 -19.69
C GLN A 271 8.18 16.53 -18.22
N LEU A 272 6.95 16.08 -17.94
CA LEU A 272 6.44 15.77 -16.59
C LEU A 272 6.49 14.28 -16.23
N TYR A 273 7.35 13.50 -16.89
CA TYR A 273 7.32 12.03 -16.78
C TYR A 273 7.45 11.55 -15.32
N SER A 274 8.42 12.07 -14.58
CA SER A 274 8.67 11.67 -13.20
C SER A 274 7.57 12.13 -12.23
N GLN A 275 7.10 13.37 -12.36
CA GLN A 275 6.01 13.89 -11.55
C GLN A 275 4.70 13.14 -11.81
N CYS A 276 4.44 12.71 -13.05
CA CYS A 276 3.29 11.90 -13.40
C CYS A 276 3.32 10.53 -12.70
N LEU A 277 4.48 9.88 -12.66
CA LEU A 277 4.67 8.60 -11.96
C LEU A 277 4.60 8.75 -10.44
N ALA A 278 5.20 9.80 -9.87
CA ALA A 278 5.06 10.11 -8.46
C ALA A 278 3.59 10.38 -8.07
N ALA A 279 2.87 11.12 -8.92
CA ALA A 279 1.47 11.45 -8.70
C ALA A 279 0.55 10.22 -8.70
N VAL A 280 0.79 9.22 -9.57
CA VAL A 280 0.00 7.97 -9.49
C VAL A 280 0.33 7.20 -8.22
N SER A 281 1.59 7.15 -7.78
CA SER A 281 1.94 6.55 -6.49
C SER A 281 1.16 7.18 -5.33
N ALA A 282 1.03 8.52 -5.31
CA ALA A 282 0.20 9.22 -4.34
C ALA A 282 -1.29 8.92 -4.52
N ALA A 283 -1.80 8.87 -5.76
CA ALA A 283 -3.21 8.60 -6.02
C ALA A 283 -3.65 7.20 -5.56
N LEU A 284 -2.74 6.22 -5.51
CA LEU A 284 -3.01 4.88 -4.95
C LEU A 284 -3.39 4.91 -3.46
N TYR A 285 -3.01 5.96 -2.73
CA TYR A 285 -3.34 6.14 -1.32
C TYR A 285 -4.70 6.80 -1.07
N ILE A 286 -5.38 7.32 -2.09
CA ILE A 286 -6.70 7.98 -1.93
C ILE A 286 -7.70 7.09 -1.16
N PRO A 287 -7.85 5.79 -1.47
CA PRO A 287 -8.78 4.91 -0.75
C PRO A 287 -8.43 4.74 0.74
N LEU A 288 -7.16 4.89 1.13
CA LEU A 288 -6.67 4.76 2.51
C LEU A 288 -6.88 6.03 3.34
N LEU A 289 -7.28 7.15 2.71
CA LEU A 289 -7.54 8.37 3.44
C LEU A 289 -8.81 8.25 4.29
N SER A 290 -9.80 7.40 3.96
CA SER A 290 -11.02 7.19 4.77
C SER A 290 -11.68 8.51 5.24
N GLY A 291 -11.73 9.53 4.37
CA GLY A 291 -12.25 10.86 4.71
C GLY A 291 -11.30 11.77 5.53
N ARG A 292 -10.08 11.31 5.84
CA ARG A 292 -8.95 12.14 6.30
C ARG A 292 -8.56 13.14 5.22
N LEU A 293 -7.93 14.21 5.69
CA LEU A 293 -7.45 15.30 4.87
C LEU A 293 -6.02 14.98 4.40
N ALA A 294 -5.80 15.02 3.10
CA ALA A 294 -4.47 15.05 2.50
C ALA A 294 -4.14 16.47 2.04
N SER A 295 -2.96 16.94 2.39
CA SER A 295 -2.45 18.26 2.00
C SER A 295 -1.47 18.09 0.85
N LEU A 296 -1.83 18.61 -0.33
CA LEU A 296 -1.00 18.58 -1.53
C LEU A 296 -0.31 19.94 -1.75
N PRO A 297 0.83 19.98 -2.45
CA PRO A 297 1.51 21.22 -2.75
C PRO A 297 0.64 22.13 -3.62
N ILE A 298 0.71 23.44 -3.37
CA ILE A 298 0.09 24.43 -4.24
C ILE A 298 0.74 24.31 -5.63
N PRO A 299 -0.04 24.21 -6.72
CA PRO A 299 0.51 24.22 -8.07
C PRO A 299 1.35 25.48 -8.29
N LYS A 300 2.63 25.33 -8.67
CA LYS A 300 3.52 26.45 -8.97
C LYS A 300 4.11 26.29 -10.37
N LEU A 301 3.87 27.28 -11.23
CA LEU A 301 4.47 27.32 -12.57
C LEU A 301 5.94 27.78 -12.57
N PHE A 302 6.41 28.38 -11.47
CA PHE A 302 7.82 28.75 -11.27
C PHE A 302 8.22 28.45 -9.82
N ALA A 303 9.20 27.56 -9.62
CA ALA A 303 9.62 27.14 -8.28
C ALA A 303 10.90 27.87 -7.84
N ASN A 304 10.88 28.41 -6.61
CA ASN A 304 12.07 28.82 -5.88
C ASN A 304 12.44 27.67 -4.92
N ALA A 305 13.65 27.14 -5.02
CA ALA A 305 14.06 25.90 -4.36
C ALA A 305 14.33 26.06 -2.85
N TRP A 306 13.62 25.29 -2.01
CA TRP A 306 14.05 24.90 -0.66
C TRP A 306 13.74 23.41 -0.46
N LEU A 307 14.77 22.55 -0.51
CA LEU A 307 14.64 21.08 -0.55
C LEU A 307 15.38 20.38 0.61
N ASN A 308 15.26 20.84 1.86
CA ASN A 308 16.00 20.20 2.97
C ASN A 308 15.18 19.28 3.91
N PRO A 309 13.88 19.50 4.20
CA PRO A 309 13.21 18.67 5.21
C PRO A 309 12.84 17.25 4.74
N ALA A 310 12.33 17.09 3.51
CA ALA A 310 11.85 15.80 3.01
C ALA A 310 13.00 14.78 2.81
N PHE A 311 14.15 15.24 2.32
CA PHE A 311 15.31 14.41 2.02
C PHE A 311 15.94 13.73 3.24
N SER A 312 15.90 14.40 4.40
CA SER A 312 16.36 13.81 5.67
C SER A 312 15.55 12.61 6.14
N VAL A 313 14.31 12.44 5.64
CA VAL A 313 13.42 11.31 5.96
C VAL A 313 13.45 10.25 4.85
N ILE A 314 13.63 10.68 3.60
CA ILE A 314 13.48 9.89 2.37
C ILE A 314 14.71 9.03 2.08
N ASN A 315 15.90 9.65 2.06
CA ASN A 315 17.10 8.98 1.55
C ASN A 315 17.50 7.73 2.34
N PRO A 316 17.38 7.69 3.68
CA PRO A 316 17.74 6.50 4.44
C PRO A 316 16.82 5.28 4.21
N ILE A 317 15.62 5.48 3.64
CA ILE A 317 14.65 4.40 3.37
C ILE A 317 14.76 3.88 1.93
N LEU A 318 15.33 4.70 1.03
CA LEU A 318 15.24 4.49 -0.42
C LEU A 318 16.54 4.03 -1.07
N GLU A 319 17.72 4.27 -0.50
CA GLU A 319 19.01 4.00 -1.18
C GLU A 319 19.31 2.52 -1.55
N ASN A 320 18.49 1.56 -1.14
CA ASN A 320 18.72 0.12 -1.36
C ASN A 320 17.90 -0.52 -2.48
N GLY A 321 17.46 0.22 -3.50
CA GLY A 321 16.68 -0.37 -4.59
C GLY A 321 15.41 -1.04 -4.05
N ASN A 322 14.77 -0.37 -3.09
CA ASN A 322 13.60 -0.90 -2.41
C ASN A 322 12.44 -0.99 -3.41
N LEU A 323 11.93 -2.20 -3.62
CA LEU A 323 10.76 -2.45 -4.48
C LEU A 323 9.56 -1.57 -4.07
N LEU A 324 9.51 -1.09 -2.82
CA LEU A 324 8.42 -0.27 -2.28
C LEU A 324 8.70 1.24 -2.32
N ALA A 325 9.82 1.69 -2.90
CA ALA A 325 10.19 3.10 -2.93
C ALA A 325 9.09 4.03 -3.50
N PRO A 326 8.40 3.67 -4.60
CA PRO A 326 7.30 4.51 -5.08
C PRO A 326 6.12 4.59 -4.13
N LEU A 327 5.83 3.53 -3.35
CA LEU A 327 4.77 3.58 -2.34
C LEU A 327 5.14 4.54 -1.22
N TRP A 328 6.38 4.52 -0.74
CA TRP A 328 6.85 5.50 0.25
C TRP A 328 6.78 6.94 -0.27
N LEU A 329 7.14 7.17 -1.54
CA LEU A 329 6.98 8.47 -2.18
C LEU A 329 5.52 8.93 -2.13
N GLY A 330 4.57 8.07 -2.52
CA GLY A 330 3.14 8.34 -2.45
C GLY A 330 2.62 8.58 -1.03
N ALA A 331 3.08 7.79 -0.05
CA ALA A 331 2.73 7.94 1.36
C ALA A 331 3.21 9.28 1.94
N ILE A 332 4.38 9.76 1.52
CA ILE A 332 4.90 11.07 1.94
C ILE A 332 4.07 12.17 1.30
N MET A 333 3.84 12.11 -0.02
CA MET A 333 3.05 13.11 -0.75
C MET A 333 1.64 13.27 -0.17
N THR A 334 1.03 12.20 0.32
CA THR A 334 -0.32 12.21 0.93
C THR A 334 -0.30 12.44 2.45
N GLY A 335 0.88 12.55 3.07
CA GLY A 335 1.05 12.75 4.52
C GLY A 335 0.87 11.49 5.38
N ILE A 336 0.52 10.35 4.80
CA ILE A 336 0.30 9.07 5.48
C ILE A 336 1.58 8.51 6.11
N ALA A 337 2.76 8.78 5.52
CA ALA A 337 4.03 8.25 6.00
C ALA A 337 4.28 8.54 7.49
N ARG A 338 3.82 9.69 8.01
CA ARG A 338 4.00 10.05 9.42
C ARG A 338 3.22 9.13 10.36
N SER A 339 1.98 8.78 10.03
CA SER A 339 1.21 7.85 10.86
C SER A 339 1.79 6.45 10.79
N GLU A 340 2.16 5.99 9.59
CA GLU A 340 2.75 4.67 9.41
C GLU A 340 4.07 4.54 10.17
N LEU A 341 4.98 5.51 10.06
CA LEU A 341 6.26 5.48 10.79
C LEU A 341 6.07 5.52 12.31
N ARG A 342 5.06 6.25 12.80
CA ARG A 342 4.72 6.25 14.22
C ARG A 342 4.24 4.87 14.67
N ASP A 343 3.38 4.24 13.88
CA ASP A 343 2.78 2.96 14.23
C ASP A 343 3.84 1.83 14.14
N ILE A 344 4.71 1.87 13.13
CA ILE A 344 5.91 1.00 13.01
C ILE A 344 6.82 1.17 14.23
N ARG A 345 7.14 2.41 14.61
CA ARG A 345 7.99 2.71 15.77
C ARG A 345 7.42 2.15 17.07
N ASN A 346 6.09 2.07 17.17
CA ASN A 346 5.40 1.57 18.35
C ASN A 346 5.11 0.06 18.28
N GLY A 347 5.55 -0.66 17.24
CA GLY A 347 5.25 -2.08 17.06
C GLY A 347 3.77 -2.37 16.79
N LEU A 348 3.02 -1.39 16.28
CA LEU A 348 1.58 -1.51 16.05
C LEU A 348 1.22 -2.00 14.64
N THR A 349 2.23 -2.28 13.80
CA THR A 349 2.01 -2.76 12.44
C THR A 349 1.76 -4.27 12.43
N ALA A 350 0.52 -4.66 12.14
CA ALA A 350 0.17 -6.07 11.98
C ALA A 350 0.84 -6.67 10.74
N ILE A 351 1.22 -7.94 10.83
CA ILE A 351 1.71 -8.71 9.69
C ILE A 351 0.57 -8.87 8.67
N ASP A 352 0.73 -8.34 7.47
CA ASP A 352 -0.17 -8.62 6.33
C ASP A 352 0.51 -9.54 5.32
N LEU A 353 0.10 -10.81 5.33
CA LEU A 353 0.61 -11.84 4.43
C LEU A 353 0.19 -11.59 2.97
N HIS A 354 -0.99 -11.00 2.73
CA HIS A 354 -1.45 -10.67 1.38
C HIS A 354 -0.59 -9.57 0.78
N ALA A 355 -0.34 -8.50 1.55
CA ALA A 355 0.52 -7.42 1.13
C ALA A 355 1.90 -7.96 0.72
N ALA A 356 2.52 -8.79 1.56
CA ALA A 356 3.80 -9.43 1.28
C ALA A 356 3.81 -10.21 -0.05
N ALA A 357 2.78 -11.05 -0.28
CA ALA A 357 2.67 -11.84 -1.50
C ALA A 357 2.45 -10.97 -2.75
N TRP A 358 1.61 -9.95 -2.65
CA TRP A 358 1.26 -9.05 -3.75
C TRP A 358 2.38 -8.07 -4.08
N THR A 359 3.22 -7.70 -3.12
CA THR A 359 4.39 -6.85 -3.37
C THR A 359 5.68 -7.63 -3.60
N GLY A 360 5.64 -8.96 -3.48
CA GLY A 360 6.84 -9.78 -3.56
C GLY A 360 7.84 -9.51 -2.42
N THR A 361 7.39 -8.97 -1.29
CA THR A 361 8.22 -8.68 -0.13
C THR A 361 8.09 -9.76 0.93
N THR A 362 9.07 -9.83 1.84
CA THR A 362 9.02 -10.75 2.98
C THR A 362 8.67 -9.96 4.24
N ASN A 363 7.47 -10.21 4.80
CA ASN A 363 7.01 -9.53 6.01
C ASN A 363 6.92 -10.46 7.24
N SER A 364 7.17 -11.77 7.08
CA SER A 364 7.07 -12.74 8.17
C SER A 364 8.00 -13.92 7.95
N PHE A 365 8.51 -14.50 9.04
CA PHE A 365 9.25 -15.76 8.99
C PHE A 365 8.36 -16.95 8.58
N ILE A 366 7.03 -16.83 8.70
CA ILE A 366 6.08 -17.90 8.37
C ILE A 366 6.18 -18.27 6.88
N THR A 367 6.44 -17.30 6.00
CA THR A 367 6.56 -17.52 4.55
C THR A 367 8.00 -17.85 4.11
N LEU A 368 8.97 -17.84 5.03
CA LEU A 368 10.33 -18.26 4.73
C LEU A 368 10.44 -19.78 4.59
N LYS A 369 11.42 -20.23 3.81
CA LYS A 369 11.74 -21.66 3.69
C LYS A 369 12.13 -22.22 5.05
N PRO A 370 11.60 -23.39 5.45
CA PRO A 370 11.95 -24.01 6.72
C PRO A 370 13.43 -24.40 6.75
N GLY A 371 13.98 -24.48 7.97
CA GLY A 371 15.28 -25.10 8.18
C GLY A 371 15.23 -26.63 8.06
N VAL A 372 16.40 -27.25 8.07
CA VAL A 372 16.51 -28.70 8.21
C VAL A 372 16.36 -29.06 9.69
N ALA A 373 15.36 -29.88 10.02
CA ALA A 373 15.18 -30.40 11.37
C ALA A 373 16.34 -31.35 11.75
N GLN A 374 16.76 -31.31 13.01
CA GLN A 374 17.73 -32.25 13.57
C GLN A 374 16.97 -33.37 14.29
N GLU A 375 17.58 -34.55 14.47
CA GLU A 375 16.91 -35.79 14.94
C GLU A 375 15.99 -35.60 16.17
N HIS A 376 16.29 -34.66 17.05
CA HIS A 376 15.52 -34.42 18.28
C HIS A 376 15.20 -32.95 18.56
N THR A 377 15.46 -32.04 17.62
CA THR A 377 15.23 -30.60 17.83
C THR A 377 14.67 -29.93 16.58
N ILE A 378 13.73 -29.02 16.80
CA ILE A 378 13.15 -28.14 15.78
C ILE A 378 13.45 -26.68 16.14
N ARG A 379 13.69 -25.85 15.12
CA ARG A 379 13.84 -24.40 15.32
C ARG A 379 12.49 -23.81 15.73
N ARG A 380 12.47 -22.83 16.64
CA ARG A 380 11.20 -22.26 17.14
C ARG A 380 10.36 -21.65 16.01
N GLU A 381 10.99 -20.97 15.07
CA GLU A 381 10.34 -20.41 13.88
C GLU A 381 9.70 -21.50 12.99
N ASP A 382 10.30 -22.69 12.93
CA ASP A 382 9.76 -23.84 12.19
C ASP A 382 8.61 -24.51 12.96
N GLU A 383 8.72 -24.61 14.28
CA GLU A 383 7.60 -25.00 15.17
C GLU A 383 6.41 -24.06 15.01
N CYS A 384 6.64 -22.75 15.05
CA CYS A 384 5.63 -21.71 14.84
C CYS A 384 4.96 -21.84 13.47
N ARG A 385 5.76 -22.05 12.42
CA ARG A 385 5.24 -22.22 11.06
C ARG A 385 4.38 -23.48 10.95
N LEU A 386 4.84 -24.59 11.51
CA LEU A 386 4.07 -25.84 11.52
C LEU A 386 2.77 -25.66 12.30
N LEU A 387 2.80 -25.08 13.50
CA LEU A 387 1.59 -24.75 14.26
C LEU A 387 0.63 -23.88 13.46
N PHE A 388 1.14 -22.88 12.75
CA PHE A 388 0.32 -22.07 11.87
C PHE A 388 -0.31 -22.94 10.77
N ILE A 389 0.48 -23.74 10.04
CA ILE A 389 0.01 -24.59 8.93
C ILE A 389 -0.99 -25.65 9.40
N THR A 390 -0.73 -26.29 10.54
CA THR A 390 -1.47 -27.47 11.01
C THR A 390 -2.62 -27.13 11.95
N ALA A 391 -2.76 -25.86 12.36
CA ALA A 391 -3.87 -25.40 13.20
C ALA A 391 -5.21 -25.79 12.57
N SER A 392 -5.78 -26.88 13.08
CA SER A 392 -7.15 -27.34 12.82
C SER A 392 -8.07 -26.69 13.86
N ASP A 393 -9.34 -26.44 13.52
CA ASP A 393 -10.37 -25.91 14.43
C ASP A 393 -10.76 -26.86 15.59
N GLY A 394 -9.86 -27.74 16.03
CA GLY A 394 -10.10 -28.79 17.01
C GLY A 394 -8.92 -28.97 17.95
N TYR A 395 -9.10 -28.55 19.19
CA TYR A 395 -8.12 -28.67 20.27
C TYR A 395 -7.90 -30.13 20.66
N THR A 396 -6.68 -30.66 20.53
CA THR A 396 -6.28 -31.89 21.24
C THR A 396 -4.83 -31.80 21.73
N ARG A 397 -4.61 -32.25 22.98
CA ARG A 397 -3.34 -32.19 23.74
C ARG A 397 -2.61 -33.55 23.67
N HIS A 398 -1.28 -33.55 23.56
CA HIS A 398 -0.33 -34.17 24.52
C HIS A 398 1.16 -34.17 24.07
N SER A 399 2.06 -34.08 25.06
CA SER A 399 3.55 -33.97 25.04
C SER A 399 4.10 -32.59 24.65
N ASP A 400 5.38 -32.32 24.97
CA ASP A 400 6.03 -30.99 25.00
C ASP A 400 5.99 -30.18 23.69
N THR A 401 5.40 -30.73 22.62
CA THR A 401 5.08 -30.07 21.35
C THR A 401 3.79 -30.69 20.79
N ASP A 402 2.99 -29.91 20.07
CA ASP A 402 1.74 -30.37 19.45
C ASP A 402 1.96 -31.62 18.57
N LEU A 403 1.03 -32.59 18.62
CA LEU A 403 1.17 -33.86 17.91
C LEU A 403 1.36 -33.64 16.40
N ALA A 404 0.64 -32.69 15.82
CA ALA A 404 0.76 -32.38 14.40
C ALA A 404 2.16 -31.85 14.07
N VAL A 405 2.75 -31.03 14.94
CA VAL A 405 4.14 -30.55 14.75
C VAL A 405 5.12 -31.71 14.80
N ARG A 406 4.95 -32.68 15.70
CA ARG A 406 5.83 -33.85 15.81
C ARG A 406 5.75 -34.74 14.57
N GLU A 407 4.56 -34.94 14.02
CA GLU A 407 4.34 -35.69 12.78
C GLU A 407 5.03 -35.02 11.59
N HIS A 408 5.01 -33.69 11.54
CA HIS A 408 5.48 -32.91 10.40
C HIS A 408 6.91 -32.38 10.52
N ALA A 409 7.54 -32.47 11.70
CA ALA A 409 8.87 -31.92 11.96
C ALA A 409 9.96 -32.44 11.00
N HIS A 410 9.86 -33.71 10.59
CA HIS A 410 10.85 -34.36 9.74
C HIS A 410 10.46 -34.43 8.26
N CYS A 411 9.29 -33.90 7.88
CA CYS A 411 8.84 -33.96 6.49
C CYS A 411 9.72 -33.11 5.55
N GLY A 412 10.31 -32.02 6.05
CA GLY A 412 11.21 -31.15 5.28
C GLY A 412 10.57 -30.49 4.05
N CYS A 413 9.27 -30.67 3.83
CA CYS A 413 8.57 -30.24 2.63
C CYS A 413 7.50 -29.17 2.90
N HIS A 414 7.25 -28.82 4.16
CA HIS A 414 6.24 -27.83 4.53
C HIS A 414 6.68 -26.42 4.18
N CYS A 415 5.80 -25.68 3.53
CA CYS A 415 5.99 -24.29 3.17
C CYS A 415 4.72 -23.51 3.48
N PHE A 416 4.77 -22.18 3.45
CA PHE A 416 3.56 -21.37 3.46
C PHE A 416 3.67 -20.36 2.33
N GLU A 417 3.24 -20.79 1.15
CA GLU A 417 3.47 -20.07 -0.11
C GLU A 417 2.14 -19.63 -0.72
N TYR A 418 2.03 -18.35 -1.05
CA TYR A 418 0.85 -17.82 -1.72
C TYR A 418 0.63 -18.52 -3.05
N HIS A 419 -0.60 -18.96 -3.32
CA HIS A 419 -0.96 -19.65 -4.54
C HIS A 419 -1.77 -18.79 -5.50
N ALA A 420 -2.88 -18.24 -5.02
CA ALA A 420 -3.88 -17.55 -5.81
C ALA A 420 -4.83 -16.74 -4.92
N TRP A 421 -5.61 -15.86 -5.56
CA TRP A 421 -6.74 -15.17 -4.97
C TRP A 421 -8.04 -15.69 -5.55
N ASP A 422 -9.02 -16.00 -4.72
CA ASP A 422 -10.35 -16.39 -5.15
C ASP A 422 -11.34 -15.24 -4.89
N TRP A 423 -11.91 -14.69 -5.96
CA TRP A 423 -13.00 -13.73 -5.89
C TRP A 423 -14.31 -14.46 -5.57
N CYS A 424 -14.98 -14.09 -4.48
CA CYS A 424 -16.27 -14.68 -4.16
C CYS A 424 -17.38 -14.04 -5.02
N LEU A 425 -18.17 -14.87 -5.68
CA LEU A 425 -19.38 -14.48 -6.41
C LEU A 425 -20.63 -14.92 -5.63
N THR A 426 -21.81 -14.46 -6.05
CA THR A 426 -23.08 -14.94 -5.49
C THR A 426 -23.38 -16.39 -5.84
N ASN A 427 -22.78 -16.92 -6.92
CA ASN A 427 -23.05 -18.25 -7.46
C ASN A 427 -21.79 -19.13 -7.60
N GLY A 428 -20.69 -18.77 -6.94
CA GLY A 428 -19.43 -19.52 -7.06
C GLY A 428 -18.23 -18.67 -6.68
N GLU A 429 -17.06 -19.06 -7.19
CA GLU A 429 -15.79 -18.37 -6.96
C GLU A 429 -15.00 -18.36 -8.26
N ILE A 430 -14.13 -17.36 -8.42
CA ILE A 430 -13.19 -17.26 -9.54
C ILE A 430 -11.79 -17.18 -8.99
N GLU A 431 -10.96 -18.15 -9.34
CA GLU A 431 -9.53 -18.12 -9.06
C GLU A 431 -8.82 -17.12 -9.99
N ASP A 432 -8.00 -16.27 -9.40
CA ASP A 432 -7.09 -15.33 -10.04
C ASP A 432 -5.67 -15.65 -9.55
N PRO A 433 -4.80 -16.22 -10.40
CA PRO A 433 -3.44 -16.57 -10.02
C PRO A 433 -2.51 -15.36 -9.81
N GLY A 434 -3.02 -14.15 -10.07
CA GLY A 434 -2.25 -12.91 -9.98
C GLY A 434 -1.33 -12.67 -11.17
N LEU A 435 -0.93 -11.42 -11.32
CA LEU A 435 0.11 -11.02 -12.27
C LEU A 435 1.43 -11.68 -11.85
N LYS A 436 2.24 -12.15 -12.80
CA LYS A 436 3.60 -12.62 -12.51
C LYS A 436 4.58 -11.80 -13.32
N LEU A 437 5.01 -10.68 -12.76
CA LEU A 437 6.13 -9.93 -13.33
C LEU A 437 7.44 -10.53 -12.82
N THR A 438 8.37 -10.80 -13.72
CA THR A 438 9.76 -11.08 -13.35
C THR A 438 10.40 -9.77 -12.89
N PRO A 439 10.80 -9.61 -11.61
CA PRO A 439 11.48 -8.41 -11.17
C PRO A 439 12.79 -8.24 -11.94
N SER A 440 13.13 -7.02 -12.34
CA SER A 440 14.50 -6.70 -12.74
C SER A 440 15.39 -6.83 -11.51
N VAL A 441 16.40 -7.69 -11.60
CA VAL A 441 17.36 -7.94 -10.52
C VAL A 441 18.05 -6.62 -10.15
N GLY A 442 17.65 -6.02 -9.03
CA GLY A 442 18.44 -5.00 -8.35
C GLY A 442 19.51 -5.72 -7.54
N GLU A 443 20.79 -5.38 -7.76
CA GLU A 443 21.89 -5.92 -6.98
C GLU A 443 21.72 -5.58 -5.50
N VAL A 444 21.85 -6.60 -4.64
CA VAL A 444 21.99 -6.40 -3.20
C VAL A 444 23.37 -5.79 -2.96
N LEU A 445 23.42 -4.51 -2.60
CA LEU A 445 24.68 -3.86 -2.23
C LEU A 445 25.32 -4.59 -1.04
N GLN A 446 26.59 -4.95 -1.19
CA GLN A 446 27.43 -5.37 -0.06
C GLN A 446 27.77 -4.15 0.78
N ILE A 447 27.43 -4.19 2.07
CA ILE A 447 27.67 -3.09 3.02
C ILE A 447 29.15 -3.09 3.40
N GLY A 448 29.82 -1.94 3.25
CA GLY A 448 31.21 -1.72 3.67
C GLY A 448 31.36 -1.57 5.19
N GLU A 449 32.50 -2.03 5.73
CA GLU A 449 32.83 -1.98 7.16
C GLU A 449 33.21 -0.57 7.63
N GLY A 450 32.73 -0.18 8.82
CA GLY A 450 33.38 0.86 9.65
C GLY A 450 32.51 2.07 10.04
N LEU A 451 31.63 1.92 11.04
CA LEU A 451 31.11 3.05 11.83
C LEU A 451 30.97 2.64 13.31
N GLU A 452 31.48 3.47 14.22
CA GLU A 452 31.39 3.26 15.67
C GLU A 452 29.99 3.63 16.21
N LEU A 453 29.48 2.83 17.16
CA LEU A 453 28.22 3.09 17.87
C LEU A 453 28.32 4.39 18.70
N PRO A 454 27.29 5.25 18.71
CA PRO A 454 27.23 6.35 19.65
C PRO A 454 27.16 5.82 21.08
N PRO A 455 27.83 6.47 22.05
CA PRO A 455 27.69 6.12 23.44
C PRO A 455 26.26 6.45 23.93
N ASN A 456 25.60 5.46 24.54
CA ASN A 456 24.25 5.52 25.15
C ASN A 456 23.08 5.72 24.18
N ILE A 457 22.73 4.69 23.41
CA ILE A 457 21.37 4.58 22.84
C ILE A 457 20.44 4.13 24.00
N PRO A 458 19.50 4.97 24.47
CA PRO A 458 18.54 4.54 25.48
C PRO A 458 17.65 3.46 24.87
N CYS A 459 17.86 2.22 25.29
CA CYS A 459 17.07 1.08 24.85
C CYS A 459 15.97 0.80 25.87
N ASP A 460 14.72 0.88 25.43
CA ASP A 460 13.55 0.45 26.19
C ASP A 460 13.17 -0.97 25.74
N ASP A 461 13.15 -1.90 26.68
CA ASP A 461 12.77 -3.29 26.45
C ASP A 461 11.26 -3.48 26.26
N SER A 462 10.44 -2.42 26.41
CA SER A 462 8.98 -2.50 26.37
C SER A 462 8.42 -3.11 25.08
N LEU A 463 8.96 -2.74 23.92
CA LEU A 463 8.56 -3.29 22.62
C LEU A 463 8.93 -4.77 22.51
N SER A 464 10.17 -5.12 22.84
CA SER A 464 10.64 -6.52 22.86
C SER A 464 9.81 -7.38 23.81
N ALA A 465 9.43 -6.84 24.97
CA ALA A 465 8.56 -7.50 25.93
C ALA A 465 7.14 -7.70 25.39
N GLY A 466 6.58 -6.70 24.71
CA GLY A 466 5.28 -6.77 24.05
C GLY A 466 5.24 -7.85 22.96
N GLU A 467 6.18 -7.80 22.02
CA GLU A 467 6.27 -8.77 20.91
C GLU A 467 6.49 -10.20 21.40
N THR A 468 7.40 -10.37 22.37
CA THR A 468 7.66 -11.67 23.01
C THR A 468 6.39 -12.21 23.67
N ARG A 469 5.65 -11.37 24.38
CA ARG A 469 4.40 -11.78 25.01
C ARG A 469 3.37 -12.20 23.96
N SER A 470 3.21 -11.42 22.90
CA SER A 470 2.27 -11.71 21.81
C SER A 470 2.56 -13.05 21.15
N ILE A 471 3.82 -13.34 20.81
CA ILE A 471 4.17 -14.60 20.14
C ILE A 471 3.95 -15.81 21.06
N PHE A 472 4.33 -15.73 22.34
CA PHE A 472 4.12 -16.84 23.27
C PHE A 472 2.66 -17.01 23.66
N GLN A 473 1.88 -15.93 23.77
CA GLN A 473 0.43 -16.01 23.94
C GLN A 473 -0.22 -16.72 22.75
N TRP A 474 0.18 -16.38 21.52
CA TRP A 474 -0.32 -17.03 20.32
C TRP A 474 0.06 -18.52 20.26
N LEU A 475 1.33 -18.84 20.50
CA LEU A 475 1.84 -20.22 20.46
C LEU A 475 1.28 -21.12 21.57
N ARG A 476 0.95 -20.53 22.72
CA ARG A 476 0.60 -21.26 23.94
C ARG A 476 -0.80 -20.90 24.43
N MET A 477 -1.71 -20.56 23.51
CA MET A 477 -3.13 -20.32 23.82
C MET A 477 -3.78 -21.50 24.55
N SER A 478 -3.31 -22.73 24.30
CA SER A 478 -3.77 -23.98 24.94
C SER A 478 -2.98 -24.37 26.20
N GLY A 479 -2.07 -23.50 26.65
CA GLY A 479 -1.20 -23.68 27.80
C GLY A 479 0.26 -23.97 27.46
N TYR A 480 1.13 -23.83 28.45
CA TYR A 480 2.57 -24.05 28.31
C TYR A 480 2.97 -25.48 28.72
N PRO A 481 3.95 -26.10 28.05
CA PRO A 481 4.58 -27.33 28.51
C PRO A 481 5.43 -27.09 29.76
N ALA A 482 5.68 -28.15 30.54
CA ALA A 482 6.44 -28.07 31.79
C ALA A 482 7.90 -27.63 31.56
N SER A 483 8.46 -27.99 30.40
CA SER A 483 9.80 -27.59 29.95
C SER A 483 9.96 -26.08 29.73
N GLU A 484 8.86 -25.36 29.47
CA GLU A 484 8.86 -23.91 29.24
C GLU A 484 8.58 -23.08 30.49
N ARG A 485 8.75 -23.69 31.68
CA ARG A 485 8.56 -23.01 32.97
C ARG A 485 9.30 -21.68 33.10
N ALA A 486 10.52 -21.62 32.60
CA ALA A 486 11.30 -20.39 32.64
C ALA A 486 10.70 -19.27 31.77
N ILE A 487 9.89 -19.60 30.76
CA ILE A 487 9.30 -18.63 29.81
C ILE A 487 7.99 -18.06 30.35
N TYR A 488 7.05 -18.90 30.81
CA TYR A 488 5.77 -18.38 31.33
C TYR A 488 5.86 -17.80 32.74
N GLN A 489 6.96 -18.04 33.46
CA GLN A 489 7.26 -17.36 34.73
C GLN A 489 8.08 -16.08 34.54
N HIS A 490 8.52 -15.79 33.30
CA HIS A 490 9.30 -14.59 32.99
C HIS A 490 8.47 -13.32 33.16
N GLU A 491 9.09 -12.25 33.64
CA GLU A 491 8.40 -10.98 33.94
C GLU A 491 7.74 -10.35 32.70
N TRP A 492 8.30 -10.54 31.50
CA TRP A 492 7.70 -10.07 30.25
C TRP A 492 6.38 -10.77 29.91
N ASN A 493 6.17 -12.00 30.35
CA ASN A 493 4.96 -12.77 30.05
C ASN A 493 3.87 -12.65 31.13
N GLY A 494 4.17 -11.94 32.23
CA GLY A 494 3.28 -11.81 33.38
C GLY A 494 3.16 -13.11 34.18
N ARG A 495 2.79 -13.01 35.47
CA ARG A 495 2.50 -14.21 36.27
C ARG A 495 1.15 -14.78 35.83
N TRP A 496 1.17 -15.80 34.98
CA TRP A 496 0.02 -16.67 34.75
C TRP A 496 -0.35 -17.32 36.08
N LYS A 497 -1.42 -16.83 36.72
CA LYS A 497 -2.06 -17.55 37.82
C LYS A 497 -2.88 -18.67 37.16
N PHE A 498 -2.35 -19.89 37.22
CA PHE A 498 -3.09 -21.11 36.96
C PHE A 498 -4.27 -21.25 37.92
#